data_AF-A0A832UE18-F1
#
_entry.id   AF-A0A832UE18-F1
#
_cell.length_a   1.000
_cell.length_b   1.000
_cell.length_c   1.000
_cell.angle_alpha   90.00
_cell.angle_beta   90.00
_cell.angle_gamma   90.00
#
_symmetry.space_group_name_H-M   'P 1'
#
loop_
_entity.id
_entity.type
_entity.pdbx_description
1 polymer ?
#
loop_
_entity_poly.entity_id
_entity_poly.type
_entity_poly.pdbx_seq_one_letter_code
_entity_poly.pdbx_strand_id
1 'polypeptide(L)' 'RYGMPPHGGFGLGIDRLIMQMLNLENIREGVLFPHDRRRLEP' A
#
# COMPACT_ATOMS: atom_id res chain seq x y z
N ARG A 1 -12.89 -31.39 -16.94
CA ARG A 1 -12.30 -30.05 -16.69
C ARG A 1 -12.92 -29.51 -15.40
N TYR A 2 -12.21 -29.58 -14.28
CA TYR A 2 -12.67 -29.04 -12.99
C TYR A 2 -12.63 -27.50 -13.08
N GLY A 3 -13.75 -26.91 -13.51
CA GLY A 3 -13.83 -25.50 -13.87
C GLY A 3 -13.51 -24.59 -12.69
N MET A 4 -12.57 -23.66 -12.89
CA MET A 4 -12.28 -22.60 -11.93
C MET A 4 -13.47 -21.62 -11.89
N PRO A 5 -14.02 -21.31 -10.71
CA PRO A 5 -15.12 -20.36 -10.61
C PRO A 5 -14.67 -18.95 -11.04
N PRO A 6 -15.60 -18.12 -11.53
CA PRO A 6 -15.31 -16.71 -11.76
C PRO A 6 -14.95 -16.06 -10.42
N HIS A 7 -13.72 -15.57 -10.33
CA HIS A 7 -13.17 -14.95 -9.14
C HIS A 7 -12.58 -13.60 -9.53
N GLY A 8 -12.71 -12.64 -8.62
CA GLY A 8 -12.20 -11.28 -8.77
C GLY A 8 -11.96 -10.70 -7.39
N GLY A 9 -11.13 -9.67 -7.32
CA GLY A 9 -10.80 -8.98 -6.08
C GLY A 9 -10.23 -7.61 -6.38
N PHE A 10 -10.03 -6.82 -5.33
CA PHE A 10 -9.33 -5.55 -5.42
C PHE A 10 -8.25 -5.48 -4.34
N GLY A 11 -7.22 -4.69 -4.60
CA GLY A 11 -6.15 -4.40 -3.65
C GLY A 11 -6.21 -2.95 -3.21
N LEU A 12 -6.00 -2.71 -1.92
CA LEU A 12 -5.87 -1.37 -1.35
C LEU A 12 -4.55 -1.26 -0.60
N GLY A 13 -3.79 -0.20 -0.88
CA GLY A 13 -2.54 0.08 -0.18
C GLY A 13 -2.83 0.73 1.17
N ILE A 14 -2.45 0.04 2.26
CA ILE A 14 -2.70 0.50 3.63
C ILE A 14 -2.05 1.86 3.91
N ASP A 15 -0.82 2.08 3.45
CA ASP A 15 -0.09 3.34 3.68
C ASP A 15 -0.77 4.52 2.98
N ARG A 16 -1.35 4.28 1.80
CA ARG A 16 -2.14 5.29 1.08
C ARG A 16 -3.49 5.54 1.71
N LEU A 17 -4.14 4.50 2.25
CA LEU A 17 -5.37 4.67 3.01
C LEU A 17 -5.11 5.56 4.23
N ILE A 18 -4.04 5.30 4.98
CA ILE A 18 -3.65 6.10 6.15
C ILE A 18 -3.31 7.53 5.75
N MET A 19 -2.52 7.73 4.68
CA MET A 19 -2.19 9.06 4.17
C MET A 19 -3.45 9.88 3.88
N GLN A 20 -4.48 9.28 3.29
CA GLN A 20 -5.76 9.96 3.02
C GLN A 20 -6.59 10.19 4.30
N MET A 21 -6.66 9.20 5.19
CA MET A 21 -7.41 9.32 6.45
C MET A 21 -6.86 10.41 7.37
N LEU A 22 -5.54 10.56 7.39
CA LEU A 22 -4.84 11.51 8.25
C LEU A 22 -4.44 12.80 7.51
N ASN A 23 -4.83 12.94 6.24
CA ASN A 23 -4.50 14.07 5.37
C ASN A 23 -2.99 14.43 5.36
N LEU A 24 -2.14 13.40 5.27
CA LEU A 24 -0.69 13.54 5.22
C LEU A 24 -0.25 14.01 3.83
N GLU A 25 0.77 14.86 3.77
CA GLU A 25 1.30 15.37 2.49
C GLU A 25 2.19 14.33 1.80
N ASN A 26 2.81 13.44 2.58
CA ASN A 26 3.68 12.39 2.05
C ASN A 26 3.43 11.03 2.72
N ILE A 27 3.37 9.97 1.92
CA ILE A 27 3.22 8.58 2.40
C ILE A 27 4.31 8.17 3.39
N ARG A 28 5.51 8.76 3.29
CA ARG A 28 6.64 8.48 4.19
C ARG A 28 6.37 8.89 5.64
N GLU A 29 5.43 9.80 5.87
CA GLU A 29 5.05 10.26 7.21
C GLU A 29 4.22 9.22 7.97
N GLY A 30 3.53 8.33 7.24
CA GLY A 30 2.74 7.24 7.80
C GLY A 30 3.49 5.91 7.93
N VAL A 31 4.75 5.85 7.50
CA VAL A 31 5.54 4.61 7.43
C VAL A 31 6.78 4.73 8.33
N LEU A 32 6.96 3.76 9.23
CA LEU A 32 8.05 3.79 10.21
C LEU A 32 9.46 3.74 9.57
N PHE A 33 9.65 2.85 8.59
CA PHE A 33 10.89 2.72 7.82
C PHE A 33 10.56 2.72 6.32
N PRO A 34 10.43 3.89 5.68
CA PRO A 34 10.00 3.96 4.29
C PRO A 34 11.11 3.50 3.35
N HIS A 35 10.81 2.48 2.55
CA HIS A 35 11.67 2.02 1.45
C HIS A 35 11.29 2.73 0.15
N ASP A 36 12.28 3.31 -0.51
CA ASP A 36 12.15 3.93 -1.82
C ASP A 36 13.38 3.59 -2.67
N ARG A 37 13.34 3.85 -3.98
CA ARG A 37 14.46 3.62 -4.91
C ARG A 37 15.78 4.25 -4.46
N ARG A 38 15.73 5.30 -3.64
CA ARG A 38 16.89 6.05 -3.13
C ARG A 38 17.20 5.78 -1.65
N ARG A 39 16.33 5.05 -0.93
CA ARG A 39 16.50 4.77 0.50
C ARG A 39 16.19 3.31 0.77
N LEU A 40 17.25 2.55 1.05
CA LEU A 40 17.17 1.14 1.43
C LEU A 40 17.58 0.91 2.89
N GLU A 41 18.13 1.93 3.55
CA GLU A 41 18.58 1.89 4.93
C GLU A 41 17.54 2.56 5.86
N PRO A 42 17.36 2.03 7.09
CA PRO A 42 16.38 2.51 8.06
C PRO A 42 16.65 3.92 8.60
#